data_AF-A0A7C3LFS3-F1
#
_entry.id   AF-A0A7C3LFS3-F1
#
_cell.length_a   1.000
_cell.length_b   1.000
_cell.length_c   1.000
_cell.angle_alpha   90.00
_cell.angle_beta   90.00
_cell.angle_gamma   90.00
#
_symmetry.space_group_name_H-M   'P 1'
#
loop_
_entity.id
_entity.type
_entity.pdbx_description
1 polymer ?
#
loop_
_entity_poly.entity_id
_entity_poly.type
_entity_poly.pdbx_seq_one_letter_code
_entity_poly.pdbx_strand_id
1 'polypeptide(L)'
;MERYVIGVDGGASKTAVVVMNERGEEVGRGTSSSSNFHLVGLDGAKNALSAAMQAAAARAGIDFSQVAAATLALAGAGRPADAQLLENLRAELLPGIPGQVVTDALAALVGGAGTRRGIVLIAGTGMIAYGENGDGQQARAGGWGHLLDHGSGYDLGQEALRAVVLAADGSDLTTGLSRQIINSLNLKETADLVNWIYAPDRSPADIAALAPIVLKAAEAHDLAATAVVVRAAESLAGAVAAVVRRLGLGERPFPLVLAGGLLQTNHFYRRVTAQAVRTRVPHARVILPQADAAVGAALLALETLGHPLPSPTEVDVPSVVSWSSEQRNVLTQNLDLLSTLEMIGLMHLEDYRAVTAVRPNLPAIAQSVDAIASRMRQGGRLIYVGAGTSGRLGALDASECPPTFGTSPDQVVSLMAGGEQAFTLAQEGAEDDRSAGRGDIAKLDVGPLDSIVGIAASGRTPYVAGALAEACQRGALTVALICNLPAPLAQMADHVIAPLVGPEVLAGSTRLKAGTAQKLAL
;
A
#
# COMPACT_ATOMS: atom_id res chain seq x y z
N MET A 1 -23.94 18.36 36.44
CA MET A 1 -24.49 17.09 35.91
C MET A 1 -23.42 16.48 35.05
N GLU A 2 -23.22 15.18 35.15
CA GLU A 2 -22.34 14.44 34.24
C GLU A 2 -22.93 14.54 32.82
N ARG A 3 -22.12 14.98 31.86
CA ARG A 3 -22.52 15.15 30.45
C ARG A 3 -22.04 13.95 29.65
N TYR A 4 -22.80 13.60 28.62
CA TYR A 4 -22.50 12.46 27.75
C TYR A 4 -22.45 12.90 26.30
N VAL A 5 -21.79 12.10 25.47
CA VAL A 5 -21.84 12.24 24.02
C VAL A 5 -22.34 10.98 23.34
N ILE A 6 -22.85 11.14 22.13
CA ILE A 6 -23.30 10.03 21.28
C ILE A 6 -22.42 9.93 20.04
N GLY A 7 -21.90 8.72 19.79
CA GLY A 7 -21.25 8.36 18.54
C GLY A 7 -22.08 7.33 17.79
N VAL A 8 -22.31 7.55 16.50
CA VAL A 8 -23.06 6.62 15.64
C VAL A 8 -22.20 6.16 14.47
N ASP A 9 -22.22 4.86 14.20
CA ASP A 9 -21.70 4.22 12.98
C ASP A 9 -22.87 3.57 12.23
N GLY A 10 -23.28 4.19 11.14
CA GLY A 10 -24.43 3.78 10.33
C GLY A 10 -24.01 3.27 8.95
N GLY A 11 -24.08 1.95 8.77
CA GLY A 11 -23.63 1.26 7.56
C GLY A 11 -24.73 0.52 6.81
N ALA A 12 -24.32 -0.20 5.75
CA ALA A 12 -25.23 -0.96 4.89
C ALA A 12 -25.85 -2.19 5.56
N SER A 13 -25.18 -2.80 6.55
CA SER A 13 -25.64 -4.03 7.21
C SER A 13 -26.23 -3.78 8.60
N LYS A 14 -25.66 -2.83 9.36
CA LYS A 14 -26.04 -2.56 10.75
C LYS A 14 -25.76 -1.11 11.11
N THR A 15 -26.38 -0.67 12.19
CA THR A 15 -26.09 0.60 12.87
C THR A 15 -25.63 0.32 14.28
N ALA A 16 -24.55 0.96 14.73
CA ALA A 16 -24.05 0.88 16.09
C ALA A 16 -23.98 2.28 16.71
N VAL A 17 -24.38 2.39 17.98
CA VAL A 17 -24.35 3.65 18.74
C VAL A 17 -23.61 3.42 20.04
N VAL A 18 -22.74 4.37 20.39
CA VAL A 18 -22.00 4.42 21.66
C VAL A 18 -22.38 5.69 22.40
N VAL A 19 -22.64 5.55 23.70
CA VAL A 19 -22.73 6.65 24.67
C VAL A 19 -21.44 6.66 25.47
N MET A 20 -20.80 7.82 25.54
CA MET A 20 -19.52 8.01 26.21
C MET A 20 -19.61 9.17 27.21
N ASN A 21 -18.98 9.05 28.37
CA ASN A 21 -18.87 10.16 29.33
C ASN A 21 -17.74 11.14 28.93
N GLU A 22 -17.64 12.29 29.60
CA GLU A 22 -16.58 13.28 29.35
C GLU A 22 -15.15 12.77 29.58
N ARG A 23 -14.98 11.60 30.24
CA ARG A 23 -13.68 10.96 30.45
C ARG A 23 -13.26 10.05 29.29
N GLY A 24 -14.13 9.84 28.30
CA GLY A 24 -13.86 8.93 27.19
C GLY A 24 -14.26 7.47 27.46
N GLU A 25 -14.99 7.19 28.54
CA GLU A 25 -15.41 5.83 28.90
C GLU A 25 -16.75 5.50 28.23
N GLU A 26 -16.83 4.36 27.55
CA GLU A 26 -18.09 3.82 27.01
C GLU A 26 -19.00 3.39 28.17
N VAL A 27 -20.15 4.04 28.29
CA VAL A 27 -21.15 3.77 29.36
C VAL A 27 -22.42 3.10 28.83
N GLY A 28 -22.63 3.08 27.51
CA GLY A 28 -23.74 2.38 26.89
C GLY A 28 -23.53 2.17 25.40
N ARG A 29 -24.10 1.08 24.88
CA ARG A 29 -24.01 0.73 23.46
C ARG A 29 -25.32 0.18 22.95
N GLY A 30 -25.75 0.61 21.77
CA GLY A 30 -26.96 0.14 21.11
C GLY A 30 -26.67 -0.31 19.69
N THR A 31 -27.47 -1.23 19.16
CA THR A 31 -27.34 -1.71 17.78
C THR A 31 -28.71 -1.89 17.14
N SER A 32 -28.82 -1.62 15.85
CA SER A 32 -30.03 -1.84 15.06
C SER A 32 -29.70 -2.27 13.62
N SER A 33 -30.72 -2.35 12.76
CA SER A 33 -30.60 -2.66 11.34
C SER A 33 -29.82 -1.59 10.56
N SER A 34 -29.65 -1.81 9.26
CA SER A 34 -29.05 -0.85 8.33
C SER A 34 -29.68 0.55 8.44
N SER A 35 -28.83 1.57 8.43
CA SER A 35 -29.23 2.98 8.30
C SER A 35 -28.75 3.60 6.98
N ASN A 36 -28.31 2.79 6.02
CA ASN A 36 -27.93 3.30 4.70
C ASN A 36 -29.21 3.69 3.94
N PHE A 37 -29.47 4.99 3.85
CA PHE A 37 -30.69 5.52 3.26
C PHE A 37 -30.87 5.16 1.77
N HIS A 38 -29.80 4.84 1.04
CA HIS A 38 -29.89 4.33 -0.34
C HIS A 38 -30.52 2.92 -0.39
N LEU A 39 -30.45 2.15 0.69
CA LEU A 39 -31.00 0.79 0.79
C LEU A 39 -32.38 0.76 1.45
N VAL A 40 -32.57 1.52 2.53
CA VAL A 40 -33.77 1.45 3.38
C VAL A 40 -34.66 2.69 3.30
N GLY A 41 -34.30 3.69 2.49
CA GLY A 41 -34.95 5.00 2.48
C GLY A 41 -34.64 5.84 3.72
N LEU A 42 -35.08 7.10 3.71
CA LEU A 42 -34.87 8.04 4.81
C LEU A 42 -35.59 7.63 6.09
N ASP A 43 -36.87 7.23 6.00
CA ASP A 43 -37.65 6.81 7.16
C ASP A 43 -37.08 5.54 7.80
N GLY A 44 -36.64 4.59 6.96
CA GLY A 44 -35.97 3.38 7.42
C GLY A 44 -34.67 3.69 8.16
N ALA A 45 -33.86 4.60 7.61
CA ALA A 45 -32.63 5.06 8.26
C ALA A 45 -32.92 5.78 9.59
N LYS A 46 -33.91 6.68 9.62
CA LYS A 46 -34.34 7.39 10.83
C LYS A 46 -34.78 6.44 11.94
N ASN A 47 -35.58 5.43 11.60
CA ASN A 47 -36.06 4.41 12.53
C ASN A 47 -34.90 3.58 13.09
N ALA A 48 -33.98 3.14 12.23
CA ALA A 48 -32.80 2.38 12.64
C ALA A 48 -31.91 3.20 13.59
N LEU A 49 -31.61 4.46 13.25
CA LEU A 49 -30.81 5.37 14.07
C LEU A 49 -31.48 5.61 15.43
N SER A 50 -32.77 5.95 15.43
CA SER A 50 -33.54 6.20 16.67
C SER A 50 -33.54 4.99 17.59
N ALA A 51 -33.80 3.80 17.05
CA ALA A 51 -33.83 2.56 17.82
C ALA A 51 -32.46 2.25 18.46
N ALA A 52 -31.37 2.41 17.71
CA ALA A 52 -30.02 2.19 18.23
C ALA A 52 -29.65 3.21 19.31
N MET A 53 -29.98 4.49 19.13
CA MET A 53 -29.71 5.54 20.12
C MET A 53 -30.50 5.33 21.41
N GLN A 54 -31.79 4.98 21.31
CA GLN A 54 -32.62 4.66 22.48
C GLN A 54 -32.07 3.46 23.25
N ALA A 55 -31.65 2.40 22.54
CA ALA A 55 -31.04 1.23 23.17
C ALA A 55 -29.71 1.56 23.88
N ALA A 56 -28.90 2.45 23.31
CA ALA A 56 -27.64 2.89 23.91
C ALA A 56 -27.88 3.75 25.16
N ALA A 57 -28.80 4.72 25.09
CA ALA A 57 -29.18 5.58 26.20
C ALA A 57 -29.79 4.80 27.37
N ALA A 58 -30.67 3.84 27.08
CA ALA A 58 -31.27 2.97 28.09
C ALA A 58 -30.23 2.12 28.83
N ARG A 59 -29.22 1.60 28.13
CA ARG A 59 -28.10 0.84 28.74
C ARG A 59 -27.18 1.73 29.57
N ALA A 60 -26.97 2.98 29.15
CA ALA A 60 -26.23 3.97 29.92
C ALA A 60 -27.01 4.52 31.12
N GLY A 61 -28.33 4.33 31.17
CA GLY A 61 -29.19 4.89 32.21
C GLY A 61 -29.30 6.42 32.14
N ILE A 62 -29.21 7.00 30.94
CA ILE A 62 -29.24 8.45 30.72
C ILE A 62 -30.50 8.89 29.96
N ASP A 63 -30.88 10.14 30.16
CA ASP A 63 -31.84 10.85 29.31
C ASP A 63 -31.12 11.64 28.20
N PHE A 64 -31.78 11.83 27.05
CA PHE A 64 -31.20 12.60 25.93
C PHE A 64 -30.90 14.07 26.30
N SER A 65 -31.56 14.64 27.31
CA SER A 65 -31.23 15.98 27.84
C SER A 65 -29.84 16.06 28.48
N GLN A 66 -29.21 14.92 28.80
CA GLN A 66 -27.84 14.85 29.32
C GLN A 66 -26.79 14.74 28.21
N VAL A 67 -27.21 14.61 26.94
CA VAL A 67 -26.32 14.51 25.78
C VAL A 67 -25.86 15.90 25.36
N ALA A 68 -24.57 16.16 25.47
CA ALA A 68 -23.95 17.45 25.18
C ALA A 68 -23.47 17.59 23.73
N ALA A 69 -23.16 16.48 23.05
CA ALA A 69 -22.83 16.47 21.63
C ALA A 69 -23.10 15.11 20.99
N ALA A 70 -23.28 15.08 19.67
CA ALA A 70 -23.45 13.85 18.91
C ALA A 70 -22.81 13.90 17.51
N THR A 71 -22.07 12.86 17.14
CA THR A 71 -21.51 12.71 15.80
C THR A 71 -22.10 11.48 15.13
N LEU A 72 -22.61 11.66 13.91
CA LEU A 72 -23.19 10.59 13.10
C LEU A 72 -22.25 10.25 11.94
N ALA A 73 -21.57 9.11 12.00
CA ALA A 73 -20.76 8.59 10.91
C ALA A 73 -21.63 7.71 10.01
N LEU A 74 -22.00 8.23 8.84
CA LEU A 74 -23.00 7.59 7.98
C LEU A 74 -22.45 7.31 6.59
N ALA A 75 -22.75 6.11 6.08
CA ALA A 75 -22.48 5.76 4.69
C ALA A 75 -23.15 6.78 3.74
N GLY A 76 -22.38 7.32 2.80
CA GLY A 76 -22.85 8.35 1.86
C GLY A 76 -22.49 9.79 2.23
N ALA A 77 -22.11 10.08 3.48
CA ALA A 77 -21.77 11.43 3.94
C ALA A 77 -20.63 12.12 3.17
N GLY A 78 -19.79 11.36 2.46
CA GLY A 78 -18.72 11.89 1.62
C GLY A 78 -19.18 12.45 0.26
N ARG A 79 -20.47 12.42 -0.06
CA ARG A 79 -21.04 12.97 -1.30
C ARG A 79 -21.74 14.29 -0.99
N PRO A 80 -21.41 15.42 -1.67
CA PRO A 80 -22.02 16.71 -1.37
C PRO A 80 -23.55 16.73 -1.40
N ALA A 81 -24.16 15.99 -2.34
CA ALA A 81 -25.62 15.88 -2.44
C ALA A 81 -26.27 15.16 -1.24
N ASP A 82 -25.57 14.16 -0.69
CA ASP A 82 -26.07 13.34 0.43
C ASP A 82 -25.78 14.02 1.78
N ALA A 83 -24.67 14.77 1.87
CA ALA A 83 -24.22 15.40 3.11
C ALA A 83 -25.27 16.32 3.73
N GLN A 84 -25.91 17.18 2.93
CA GLN A 84 -26.94 18.10 3.44
C GLN A 84 -28.18 17.36 3.93
N LEU A 85 -28.57 16.29 3.24
CA LEU A 85 -29.71 15.45 3.60
C LEU A 85 -29.48 14.76 4.95
N LEU A 86 -28.29 14.19 5.13
CA LEU A 86 -27.90 13.51 6.37
C LEU A 86 -27.77 14.49 7.54
N GLU A 87 -27.28 15.71 7.29
CA GLU A 87 -27.21 16.74 8.31
C GLU A 87 -28.61 17.18 8.76
N ASN A 88 -29.57 17.30 7.83
CA ASN A 88 -30.97 17.55 8.17
C ASN A 88 -31.55 16.40 9.02
N LEU A 89 -31.24 15.14 8.67
CA LEU A 89 -31.67 13.97 9.44
C LEU A 89 -31.08 13.99 10.86
N ARG A 90 -29.81 14.39 11.03
CA ARG A 90 -29.20 14.56 12.35
C ARG A 90 -29.94 15.62 13.17
N ALA A 91 -30.20 16.78 12.58
CA ALA A 91 -30.88 17.88 13.25
C ALA A 91 -32.31 17.51 13.68
N GLU A 92 -33.00 16.68 12.89
CA GLU A 92 -34.33 16.15 13.23
C GLU A 92 -34.28 15.12 14.37
N LEU A 93 -33.27 14.24 14.37
CA LEU A 93 -33.11 13.19 15.38
C LEU A 93 -32.65 13.74 16.74
N LEU A 94 -31.79 14.76 16.72
CA LEU A 94 -31.11 15.30 17.91
C LEU A 94 -31.24 16.83 17.94
N PRO A 95 -32.47 17.37 18.11
CA PRO A 95 -32.72 18.80 18.03
C PRO A 95 -32.01 19.55 19.17
N GLY A 96 -31.26 20.59 18.81
CA GLY A 96 -30.53 21.43 19.78
C GLY A 96 -29.25 20.82 20.34
N ILE A 97 -28.89 19.59 19.96
CA ILE A 97 -27.65 18.95 20.36
C ILE A 97 -26.55 19.30 19.34
N PRO A 98 -25.43 19.93 19.77
CA PRO A 98 -24.28 20.18 18.92
C PRO A 98 -23.74 18.89 18.28
N GLY A 99 -23.26 18.97 17.05
CA GLY A 99 -22.84 17.77 16.36
C GLY A 99 -22.54 17.98 14.88
N GLN A 100 -22.16 16.88 14.24
CA GLN A 100 -21.83 16.85 12.82
C GLN A 100 -22.12 15.46 12.24
N VAL A 101 -22.42 15.42 10.95
CA VAL A 101 -22.34 14.18 10.16
C VAL A 101 -20.94 14.06 9.55
N VAL A 102 -20.33 12.89 9.70
CA VAL A 102 -19.02 12.55 9.14
C VAL A 102 -19.09 11.29 8.29
N THR A 103 -18.02 11.00 7.56
CA THR A 103 -17.91 9.72 6.85
C THR A 103 -17.67 8.58 7.84
N ASP A 104 -18.21 7.40 7.50
CA ASP A 104 -17.87 6.13 8.15
C ASP A 104 -16.36 5.88 8.17
N ALA A 105 -15.65 6.23 7.10
CA ALA A 105 -14.21 6.11 7.02
C ALA A 105 -13.45 7.02 8.01
N LEU A 106 -13.89 8.27 8.23
CA LEU A 106 -13.27 9.14 9.24
C LEU A 106 -13.45 8.57 10.65
N ALA A 107 -14.66 8.10 10.96
CA ALA A 107 -14.92 7.49 12.25
C ALA A 107 -14.14 6.18 12.44
N ALA A 108 -13.96 5.39 11.38
CA ALA A 108 -13.10 4.20 11.42
C ALA A 108 -11.61 4.55 11.63
N LEU A 109 -11.13 5.66 11.06
CA LEU A 109 -9.77 6.17 11.29
C LEU A 109 -9.61 6.62 12.75
N VAL A 110 -10.51 7.46 13.26
CA VAL A 110 -10.43 7.99 14.63
C VAL A 110 -10.64 6.88 15.67
N GLY A 111 -11.59 5.98 15.46
CA GLY A 111 -11.78 4.82 16.34
C GLY A 111 -10.59 3.85 16.29
N GLY A 112 -9.97 3.72 15.12
CA GLY A 112 -8.83 2.83 14.93
C GLY A 112 -7.50 3.36 15.46
N ALA A 113 -7.26 4.67 15.37
CA ALA A 113 -5.96 5.29 15.68
C ALA A 113 -6.00 6.35 16.78
N GLY A 114 -7.17 6.79 17.24
CA GLY A 114 -7.31 7.90 18.17
C GLY A 114 -6.96 9.28 17.58
N THR A 115 -6.71 9.40 16.28
CA THR A 115 -6.29 10.67 15.66
C THR A 115 -6.93 10.88 14.29
N ARG A 116 -7.09 12.15 13.92
CA ARG A 116 -7.45 12.57 12.56
C ARG A 116 -6.30 12.43 11.57
N ARG A 117 -5.04 12.63 12.02
CA ARG A 117 -3.88 12.56 11.12
C ARG A 117 -3.50 11.11 10.86
N GLY A 118 -3.92 10.58 9.73
CA GLY A 118 -3.62 9.20 9.35
C GLY A 118 -4.44 8.72 8.17
N ILE A 119 -4.40 7.41 7.97
CA ILE A 119 -5.14 6.73 6.91
C ILE A 119 -5.86 5.52 7.50
N VAL A 120 -7.07 5.24 7.03
CA VAL A 120 -7.73 3.95 7.18
C VAL A 120 -7.81 3.28 5.81
N LEU A 121 -7.41 2.02 5.74
CA LEU A 121 -7.62 1.13 4.60
C LEU A 121 -8.65 0.09 5.00
N ILE A 122 -9.84 0.19 4.41
CA ILE A 122 -10.95 -0.74 4.65
C ILE A 122 -11.01 -1.73 3.49
N ALA A 123 -10.98 -3.03 3.78
CA ALA A 123 -11.29 -4.07 2.79
C ALA A 123 -12.22 -5.15 3.36
N GLY A 124 -13.36 -5.32 2.69
CA GLY A 124 -14.39 -6.33 2.94
C GLY A 124 -14.97 -6.76 1.59
N THR A 125 -16.28 -6.75 1.41
CA THR A 125 -16.89 -6.97 0.08
C THR A 125 -16.39 -5.95 -0.96
N GLY A 126 -16.24 -4.69 -0.56
CA GLY A 126 -15.57 -3.62 -1.32
C GLY A 126 -14.28 -3.15 -0.63
N MET A 127 -13.67 -2.08 -1.12
CA MET A 127 -12.53 -1.45 -0.45
C MET A 127 -12.55 0.08 -0.55
N ILE A 128 -11.89 0.74 0.39
CA ILE A 128 -11.56 2.18 0.31
C ILE A 128 -10.30 2.48 1.12
N ALA A 129 -9.44 3.35 0.59
CA ALA A 129 -8.40 4.04 1.35
C ALA A 129 -8.86 5.49 1.58
N TYR A 130 -8.91 5.92 2.83
CA TYR A 130 -9.30 7.27 3.24
C TYR A 130 -8.28 7.83 4.23
N GLY A 131 -8.00 9.12 4.16
CA GLY A 131 -7.16 9.77 5.16
C GLY A 131 -7.45 11.25 5.34
N GLU A 132 -6.91 11.78 6.42
CA GLU A 132 -6.93 13.20 6.79
C GLU A 132 -5.53 13.62 7.27
N ASN A 133 -5.10 14.85 6.96
CA ASN A 133 -3.75 15.34 7.29
C ASN A 133 -3.61 15.96 8.69
N GLY A 134 -4.72 16.12 9.41
CA GLY A 134 -4.79 16.80 10.72
C GLY A 134 -5.23 18.27 10.63
N ASP A 135 -5.08 18.90 9.46
CA ASP A 135 -5.54 20.28 9.18
C ASP A 135 -6.94 20.30 8.52
N GLY A 136 -7.66 19.18 8.58
CA GLY A 136 -8.97 19.00 7.96
C GLY A 136 -8.95 18.71 6.45
N GLN A 137 -7.78 18.60 5.80
CA GLN A 137 -7.72 18.16 4.40
C GLN A 137 -7.91 16.65 4.32
N GLN A 138 -8.82 16.21 3.45
CA GLN A 138 -9.20 14.81 3.31
C GLN A 138 -8.92 14.31 1.90
N ALA A 139 -8.56 13.04 1.78
CA ALA A 139 -8.40 12.39 0.49
C ALA A 139 -8.87 10.94 0.55
N ARG A 140 -9.32 10.44 -0.61
CA ARG A 140 -9.70 9.03 -0.79
C ARG A 140 -9.14 8.44 -2.07
N ALA A 141 -8.98 7.12 -2.08
CA ALA A 141 -8.69 6.31 -3.25
C ALA A 141 -9.43 4.97 -3.14
N GLY A 142 -9.95 4.46 -4.26
CA GLY A 142 -10.92 3.36 -4.24
C GLY A 142 -12.31 3.82 -3.78
N GLY A 143 -13.21 2.86 -3.56
CA GLY A 143 -14.62 3.12 -3.24
C GLY A 143 -15.44 3.57 -4.45
N TRP A 144 -15.02 3.19 -5.66
CA TRP A 144 -15.75 3.47 -6.90
C TRP A 144 -16.84 2.43 -7.19
N GLY A 145 -16.84 1.31 -6.48
CA GLY A 145 -17.78 0.21 -6.64
C GLY A 145 -17.08 -1.08 -7.06
N HIS A 146 -17.74 -2.21 -6.80
CA HIS A 146 -17.18 -3.56 -6.95
C HIS A 146 -16.67 -3.90 -8.37
N LEU A 147 -17.18 -3.24 -9.41
CA LEU A 147 -16.71 -3.44 -10.79
C LEU A 147 -15.39 -2.71 -11.11
N LEU A 148 -15.00 -1.72 -10.30
CA LEU A 148 -13.88 -0.82 -10.56
C LEU A 148 -12.79 -0.89 -9.50
N ASP A 149 -13.15 -1.34 -8.29
CA ASP A 149 -12.24 -1.41 -7.16
C ASP A 149 -11.49 -2.74 -7.11
N HIS A 150 -10.16 -2.67 -6.98
CA HIS A 150 -9.28 -3.83 -6.81
C HIS A 150 -8.88 -4.03 -5.35
N GLY A 151 -8.62 -5.27 -4.96
CA GLY A 151 -8.17 -5.65 -3.62
C GLY A 151 -9.29 -5.95 -2.61
N SER A 152 -10.54 -5.84 -3.04
CA SER A 152 -11.72 -6.21 -2.26
C SER A 152 -11.99 -7.71 -2.30
N GLY A 153 -12.90 -8.21 -1.47
CA GLY A 153 -13.34 -9.60 -1.49
C GLY A 153 -14.03 -9.96 -2.79
N TYR A 154 -14.81 -9.02 -3.34
CA TYR A 154 -15.41 -9.19 -4.66
C TYR A 154 -14.34 -9.36 -5.74
N ASP A 155 -13.31 -8.50 -5.74
CA ASP A 155 -12.20 -8.56 -6.69
C ASP A 155 -11.43 -9.89 -6.58
N LEU A 156 -11.11 -10.33 -5.36
CA LEU A 156 -10.48 -11.64 -5.12
C LEU A 156 -11.32 -12.79 -5.69
N GLY A 157 -12.64 -12.77 -5.46
CA GLY A 157 -13.55 -13.78 -5.99
C GLY A 157 -13.67 -13.74 -7.51
N GLN A 158 -13.82 -12.55 -8.10
CA GLN A 158 -13.93 -12.37 -9.55
C GLN A 158 -12.65 -12.78 -10.28
N GLU A 159 -11.48 -12.38 -9.77
CA GLU A 159 -10.19 -12.76 -10.34
C GLU A 159 -9.92 -14.26 -10.22
N ALA A 160 -10.34 -14.90 -9.12
CA ALA A 160 -10.27 -16.35 -8.99
C ALA A 160 -11.15 -17.05 -10.02
N LEU A 161 -12.39 -16.61 -10.21
CA LEU A 161 -13.27 -17.16 -11.24
C LEU A 161 -12.68 -17.01 -12.65
N ARG A 162 -12.07 -15.87 -12.97
CA ARG A 162 -11.33 -15.66 -14.23
C ARG A 162 -10.17 -16.64 -14.37
N ALA A 163 -9.38 -16.85 -13.32
CA ALA A 163 -8.29 -17.81 -13.34
C ALA A 163 -8.78 -19.26 -13.59
N VAL A 164 -9.91 -19.65 -12.99
CA VAL A 164 -10.52 -20.97 -13.23
C VAL A 164 -10.94 -21.15 -14.69
N VAL A 165 -11.51 -20.12 -15.30
CA VAL A 165 -11.91 -20.15 -16.72
C VAL A 165 -10.68 -20.22 -17.63
N LEU A 166 -9.66 -19.38 -17.39
CA LEU A 166 -8.41 -19.40 -18.18
C LEU A 166 -7.71 -20.77 -18.14
N ALA A 167 -7.70 -21.42 -16.97
CA ALA A 167 -7.18 -22.77 -16.83
C ALA A 167 -8.01 -23.81 -17.60
N ALA A 168 -9.33 -23.69 -17.60
CA ALA A 168 -10.21 -24.59 -18.36
C ALA A 168 -10.07 -24.42 -19.88
N ASP A 169 -9.81 -23.20 -20.35
CA ASP A 169 -9.51 -22.90 -21.75
C ASP A 169 -8.10 -23.34 -22.17
N GLY A 170 -7.26 -23.78 -21.23
CA GLY A 170 -5.84 -24.13 -21.46
C GLY A 170 -4.95 -22.91 -21.70
N SER A 171 -5.43 -21.70 -21.38
CA SER A 171 -4.69 -20.44 -21.53
C SER A 171 -3.81 -20.11 -20.32
N ASP A 172 -3.95 -20.85 -19.22
CA ASP A 172 -3.14 -20.72 -18.01
C ASP A 172 -2.97 -22.08 -17.30
N LEU A 173 -2.15 -22.13 -16.26
CA LEU A 173 -1.90 -23.32 -15.45
C LEU A 173 -3.14 -23.76 -14.68
N THR A 174 -3.49 -25.04 -14.81
CA THR A 174 -4.48 -25.66 -13.93
C THR A 174 -3.88 -25.91 -12.55
N THR A 175 -4.41 -25.21 -11.54
CA THR A 175 -4.00 -25.34 -10.14
C THR A 175 -5.08 -25.98 -9.27
N GLY A 176 -4.80 -26.17 -7.97
CA GLY A 176 -5.76 -26.68 -7.01
C GLY A 176 -6.94 -25.74 -6.77
N LEU A 177 -6.79 -24.44 -7.07
CA LEU A 177 -7.83 -23.43 -6.94
C LEU A 177 -9.08 -23.78 -7.75
N SER A 178 -8.93 -24.23 -8.99
CA SER A 178 -10.08 -24.59 -9.86
C SER A 178 -10.99 -25.62 -9.20
N ARG A 179 -10.40 -26.72 -8.69
CA ARG A 179 -11.17 -27.76 -7.99
C ARG A 179 -11.82 -27.22 -6.71
N GLN A 180 -11.12 -26.38 -5.94
CA GLN A 180 -11.65 -25.83 -4.70
C GLN A 180 -12.87 -24.91 -4.95
N ILE A 181 -12.79 -24.04 -5.97
CA ILE A 181 -13.90 -23.14 -6.32
C ILE A 181 -15.11 -23.93 -6.83
N ILE A 182 -14.93 -24.83 -7.80
CA ILE A 182 -16.03 -25.65 -8.35
C ILE A 182 -16.74 -26.45 -7.26
N ASN A 183 -15.98 -27.09 -6.36
CA ASN A 183 -16.54 -27.83 -5.24
C ASN A 183 -17.29 -26.92 -4.25
N SER A 184 -16.74 -25.74 -3.94
CA SER A 184 -17.37 -24.80 -2.99
C SER A 184 -18.70 -24.26 -3.48
N LEU A 185 -18.85 -24.14 -4.81
CA LEU A 185 -20.07 -23.68 -5.46
C LEU A 185 -21.04 -24.82 -5.76
N ASN A 186 -20.68 -26.06 -5.40
CA ASN A 186 -21.44 -27.28 -5.69
C ASN A 186 -21.76 -27.43 -7.21
N LEU A 187 -20.78 -27.10 -8.05
CA LEU A 187 -20.88 -27.23 -9.51
C LEU A 187 -20.23 -28.54 -9.97
N LYS A 188 -20.64 -29.05 -11.13
CA LYS A 188 -20.10 -30.30 -11.66
C LYS A 188 -18.85 -30.06 -12.49
N GLU A 189 -18.86 -28.99 -13.27
CA GLU A 189 -17.77 -28.63 -14.18
C GLU A 189 -17.64 -27.12 -14.34
N THR A 190 -16.52 -26.67 -14.93
CA THR A 190 -16.25 -25.24 -15.13
C THR A 190 -17.30 -24.55 -16.00
N ALA A 191 -17.91 -25.26 -16.96
CA ALA A 191 -18.96 -24.70 -17.82
C ALA A 191 -20.19 -24.22 -17.02
N ASP A 192 -20.47 -24.83 -15.86
CA ASP A 192 -21.59 -24.43 -14.99
C ASP A 192 -21.39 -23.02 -14.38
N LEU A 193 -20.17 -22.49 -14.37
CA LEU A 193 -19.87 -21.15 -13.84
C LEU A 193 -20.65 -20.05 -14.59
N VAL A 194 -20.94 -20.24 -15.87
CA VAL A 194 -21.69 -19.27 -16.67
C VAL A 194 -23.10 -19.10 -16.11
N ASN A 195 -23.79 -20.20 -15.83
CA ASN A 195 -25.12 -20.16 -15.24
C ASN A 195 -25.08 -19.61 -13.81
N TRP A 196 -24.03 -19.95 -13.05
CA TRP A 196 -23.87 -19.45 -11.69
C TRP A 196 -23.63 -17.93 -11.66
N ILE A 197 -22.74 -17.39 -12.50
CA ILE A 197 -22.34 -15.97 -12.45
C ILE A 197 -23.43 -15.04 -12.98
N TYR A 198 -24.18 -15.45 -14.00
CA TYR A 198 -25.24 -14.64 -14.61
C TYR A 198 -26.63 -14.90 -14.02
N ALA A 199 -26.72 -15.61 -12.89
CA ALA A 199 -27.99 -15.81 -12.20
C ALA A 199 -28.64 -14.47 -11.82
N PRO A 200 -29.96 -14.27 -12.05
CA PRO A 200 -30.64 -12.98 -11.81
C PRO A 200 -30.56 -12.47 -10.37
N ASP A 201 -30.43 -13.38 -9.41
CA ASP A 201 -30.32 -13.13 -7.98
C ASP A 201 -28.86 -13.02 -7.50
N ARG A 202 -27.87 -13.10 -8.40
CA ARG A 202 -26.45 -13.01 -8.06
C ARG A 202 -26.13 -11.63 -7.47
N SER A 203 -25.65 -11.63 -6.23
CA SER A 203 -25.19 -10.42 -5.55
C SER A 203 -23.64 -10.32 -5.54
N PRO A 204 -23.08 -9.10 -5.35
CA PRO A 204 -21.65 -8.94 -5.10
C PRO A 204 -21.17 -9.67 -3.84
N ALA A 205 -22.04 -9.89 -2.85
CA ALA A 205 -21.69 -10.61 -1.65
C ALA A 205 -21.39 -12.09 -1.93
N ASP A 206 -22.09 -12.70 -2.89
CA ASP A 206 -21.89 -14.11 -3.24
C ASP A 206 -20.53 -14.34 -3.91
N ILE A 207 -20.09 -13.41 -4.76
CA ILE A 207 -18.77 -13.44 -5.37
C ILE A 207 -17.70 -13.19 -4.30
N ALA A 208 -17.92 -12.21 -3.43
CA ALA A 208 -17.00 -11.91 -2.34
C ALA A 208 -16.84 -13.07 -1.32
N ALA A 209 -17.84 -13.94 -1.20
CA ALA A 209 -17.80 -15.13 -0.36
C ALA A 209 -16.77 -16.17 -0.84
N LEU A 210 -16.23 -16.04 -2.07
CA LEU A 210 -15.13 -16.86 -2.56
C LEU A 210 -13.77 -16.45 -1.99
N ALA A 211 -13.61 -15.22 -1.50
CA ALA A 211 -12.32 -14.69 -1.04
C ALA A 211 -11.62 -15.58 0.01
N PRO A 212 -12.29 -16.14 1.04
CA PRO A 212 -11.63 -17.03 2.00
C PRO A 212 -11.01 -18.28 1.36
N ILE A 213 -11.61 -18.82 0.30
CA ILE A 213 -11.08 -19.98 -0.44
C ILE A 213 -9.82 -19.59 -1.18
N VAL A 214 -9.84 -18.43 -1.87
CA VAL A 214 -8.68 -17.88 -2.58
C VAL A 214 -7.53 -17.62 -1.62
N LEU A 215 -7.80 -16.98 -0.48
CA LEU A 215 -6.79 -16.67 0.53
C LEU A 215 -6.18 -17.95 1.13
N LYS A 216 -6.99 -18.97 1.41
CA LYS A 216 -6.50 -20.26 1.91
C LYS A 216 -5.66 -21.00 0.87
N ALA A 217 -6.07 -20.99 -0.39
CA ALA A 217 -5.30 -21.61 -1.48
C ALA A 217 -3.95 -20.90 -1.68
N ALA A 218 -3.93 -19.56 -1.62
CA ALA A 218 -2.69 -18.78 -1.70
C ALA A 218 -1.74 -19.02 -0.51
N GLU A 219 -2.28 -19.13 0.71
CA GLU A 219 -1.49 -19.50 1.90
C GLU A 219 -0.89 -20.91 1.77
N ALA A 220 -1.56 -21.79 1.02
CA ALA A 220 -1.07 -23.12 0.64
C ALA A 220 -0.25 -23.11 -0.67
N HIS A 221 0.25 -21.95 -1.11
CA HIS A 221 1.14 -21.78 -2.26
C HIS A 221 0.54 -22.12 -3.64
N ASP A 222 -0.79 -22.16 -3.77
CA ASP A 222 -1.43 -22.28 -5.09
C ASP A 222 -1.06 -21.06 -5.95
N LEU A 223 -0.42 -21.28 -7.10
CA LEU A 223 0.17 -20.22 -7.92
C LEU A 223 -0.88 -19.23 -8.45
N ALA A 224 -2.03 -19.71 -8.91
CA ALA A 224 -3.10 -18.86 -9.42
C ALA A 224 -3.69 -18.01 -8.29
N ALA A 225 -3.98 -18.62 -7.15
CA ALA A 225 -4.49 -17.91 -5.98
C ALA A 225 -3.48 -16.87 -5.46
N THR A 226 -2.19 -17.23 -5.40
CA THR A 226 -1.12 -16.33 -4.95
C THR A 226 -1.00 -15.12 -5.88
N ALA A 227 -1.09 -15.32 -7.20
CA ALA A 227 -1.07 -14.23 -8.16
C ALA A 227 -2.24 -13.26 -7.96
N VAL A 228 -3.45 -13.77 -7.73
CA VAL A 228 -4.63 -12.96 -7.40
C VAL A 228 -4.40 -12.15 -6.13
N VAL A 229 -3.94 -12.79 -5.06
CA VAL A 229 -3.70 -12.14 -3.76
C VAL A 229 -2.61 -11.06 -3.82
N VAL A 230 -1.53 -11.30 -4.56
CA VAL A 230 -0.46 -10.32 -4.75
C VAL A 230 -0.96 -9.09 -5.49
N ARG A 231 -1.67 -9.27 -6.62
CA ARG A 231 -2.23 -8.13 -7.38
C ARG A 231 -3.22 -7.32 -6.54
N ALA A 232 -4.06 -8.00 -5.78
CA ALA A 232 -5.02 -7.39 -4.86
C ALA A 232 -4.30 -6.54 -3.78
N ALA A 233 -3.31 -7.10 -3.10
CA ALA A 233 -2.52 -6.39 -2.08
C ALA A 233 -1.74 -5.19 -2.65
N GLU A 234 -1.13 -5.32 -3.83
CA GLU A 234 -0.44 -4.22 -4.51
C GLU A 234 -1.39 -3.08 -4.91
N SER A 235 -2.62 -3.41 -5.28
CA SER A 235 -3.66 -2.43 -5.61
C SER A 235 -4.11 -1.66 -4.38
N LEU A 236 -4.32 -2.34 -3.24
CA LEU A 236 -4.60 -1.69 -1.96
C LEU A 236 -3.45 -0.76 -1.54
N ALA A 237 -2.20 -1.23 -1.67
CA ALA A 237 -1.01 -0.42 -1.39
C ALA A 237 -0.90 0.81 -2.31
N GLY A 238 -1.28 0.68 -3.59
CA GLY A 238 -1.39 1.78 -4.53
C GLY A 238 -2.43 2.83 -4.12
N ALA A 239 -3.59 2.39 -3.63
CA ALA A 239 -4.63 3.28 -3.11
C ALA A 239 -4.14 4.07 -1.89
N VAL A 240 -3.47 3.40 -0.94
CA VAL A 240 -2.84 4.08 0.21
C VAL A 240 -1.80 5.10 -0.25
N ALA A 241 -0.88 4.72 -1.15
CA ALA A 241 0.14 5.63 -1.67
C ALA A 241 -0.46 6.86 -2.37
N ALA A 242 -1.61 6.71 -3.06
CA ALA A 242 -2.31 7.83 -3.68
C ALA A 242 -2.88 8.81 -2.64
N VAL A 243 -3.46 8.31 -1.54
CA VAL A 243 -3.93 9.15 -0.42
C VAL A 243 -2.77 9.89 0.22
N VAL A 244 -1.64 9.21 0.49
CA VAL A 244 -0.43 9.81 1.07
C VAL A 244 0.09 10.97 0.24
N ARG A 245 0.20 10.80 -1.09
CA ARG A 245 0.65 11.86 -2.00
C ARG A 245 -0.28 13.07 -1.99
N ARG A 246 -1.60 12.84 -1.99
CA ARG A 246 -2.60 13.92 -1.99
C ARG A 246 -2.62 14.71 -0.68
N LEU A 247 -2.28 14.07 0.44
CA LEU A 247 -2.31 14.67 1.77
C LEU A 247 -0.95 15.16 2.28
N GLY A 248 0.15 14.90 1.55
CA GLY A 248 1.50 15.24 2.02
C GLY A 248 1.92 14.50 3.28
N LEU A 249 1.35 13.32 3.57
CA LEU A 249 1.63 12.58 4.81
C LEU A 249 3.02 11.91 4.84
N GLY A 250 3.72 11.87 3.70
CA GLY A 250 4.91 11.04 3.50
C GLY A 250 6.16 11.48 4.26
N GLU A 251 6.21 12.67 4.86
CA GLU A 251 7.43 13.19 5.48
C GLU A 251 7.69 12.68 6.91
N ARG A 252 6.64 12.29 7.62
CA ARG A 252 6.72 11.87 9.03
C ARG A 252 5.84 10.65 9.26
N PRO A 253 6.21 9.75 10.19
CA PRO A 253 5.39 8.60 10.52
C PRO A 253 3.93 8.96 10.81
N PHE A 254 3.00 8.12 10.35
CA PHE A 254 1.56 8.28 10.59
C PHE A 254 0.89 6.92 10.74
N PRO A 255 -0.21 6.81 11.51
CA PRO A 255 -0.95 5.56 11.63
C PRO A 255 -1.69 5.22 10.33
N LEU A 256 -1.60 3.96 9.94
CA LEU A 256 -2.44 3.34 8.91
C LEU A 256 -3.26 2.23 9.57
N VAL A 257 -4.55 2.47 9.72
CA VAL A 257 -5.50 1.49 10.27
C VAL A 257 -5.93 0.52 9.18
N LEU A 258 -5.73 -0.78 9.40
CA LEU A 258 -6.28 -1.83 8.54
C LEU A 258 -7.62 -2.32 9.09
N ALA A 259 -8.70 -1.96 8.42
CA ALA A 259 -10.08 -2.25 8.83
C ALA A 259 -10.82 -3.09 7.78
N GLY A 260 -12.01 -3.55 8.15
CA GLY A 260 -12.83 -4.44 7.32
C GLY A 260 -12.50 -5.91 7.53
N GLY A 261 -13.51 -6.76 7.31
CA GLY A 261 -13.46 -8.18 7.65
C GLY A 261 -12.26 -8.91 7.05
N LEU A 262 -11.86 -8.61 5.82
CA LEU A 262 -10.74 -9.30 5.18
C LEU A 262 -9.41 -9.01 5.88
N LEU A 263 -9.11 -7.75 6.19
CA LEU A 263 -7.83 -7.37 6.79
C LEU A 263 -7.79 -7.64 8.30
N GLN A 264 -8.92 -7.55 8.98
CA GLN A 264 -8.98 -7.80 10.42
C GLN A 264 -8.94 -9.30 10.75
N THR A 265 -9.67 -10.13 10.00
CA THR A 265 -9.82 -11.55 10.32
C THR A 265 -8.80 -12.46 9.63
N ASN A 266 -8.35 -12.13 8.42
CA ASN A 266 -7.40 -12.98 7.70
C ASN A 266 -5.94 -12.51 7.93
N HIS A 267 -5.20 -13.26 8.73
CA HIS A 267 -3.81 -12.95 9.09
C HIS A 267 -2.86 -12.96 7.88
N PHE A 268 -3.02 -13.90 6.96
CA PHE A 268 -2.20 -14.01 5.76
C PHE A 268 -2.37 -12.78 4.85
N TYR A 269 -3.61 -12.44 4.47
CA TYR A 269 -3.90 -11.31 3.61
C TYR A 269 -3.48 -9.98 4.23
N ARG A 270 -3.68 -9.85 5.56
CA ARG A 270 -3.17 -8.70 6.31
C ARG A 270 -1.65 -8.56 6.18
N ARG A 271 -0.89 -9.65 6.33
CA ARG A 271 0.58 -9.62 6.24
C ARG A 271 1.05 -9.27 4.83
N VAL A 272 0.46 -9.87 3.79
CA VAL A 272 0.80 -9.57 2.40
C VAL A 272 0.48 -8.11 2.07
N THR A 273 -0.71 -7.61 2.47
CA THR A 273 -1.10 -6.21 2.27
C THR A 273 -0.19 -5.25 3.04
N ALA A 274 0.13 -5.56 4.30
CA ALA A 274 1.04 -4.74 5.11
C ALA A 274 2.45 -4.65 4.49
N GLN A 275 2.97 -5.75 3.94
CA GLN A 275 4.25 -5.75 3.22
C GLN A 275 4.19 -4.91 1.94
N ALA A 276 3.12 -5.04 1.14
CA ALA A 276 2.93 -4.23 -0.06
C ALA A 276 2.83 -2.73 0.26
N VAL A 277 2.06 -2.37 1.30
CA VAL A 277 1.95 -0.98 1.75
C VAL A 277 3.28 -0.45 2.23
N ARG A 278 3.99 -1.19 3.09
CA ARG A 278 5.30 -0.78 3.60
C ARG A 278 6.25 -0.48 2.45
N THR A 279 6.34 -1.37 1.45
CA THR A 279 7.17 -1.20 0.26
C THR A 279 6.95 0.15 -0.44
N ARG A 280 5.70 0.62 -0.53
CA ARG A 280 5.36 1.87 -1.24
C ARG A 280 5.30 3.10 -0.34
N VAL A 281 5.04 2.91 0.95
CA VAL A 281 4.70 3.97 1.91
C VAL A 281 5.45 3.72 3.21
N PRO A 282 6.75 4.06 3.27
CA PRO A 282 7.60 3.64 4.36
C PRO A 282 7.26 4.29 5.72
N HIS A 283 6.66 5.47 5.70
CA HIS A 283 6.27 6.16 6.93
C HIS A 283 4.91 5.69 7.50
N ALA A 284 4.21 4.76 6.83
CA ALA A 284 2.96 4.21 7.34
C ALA A 284 3.21 3.20 8.49
N ARG A 285 2.67 3.50 9.67
CA ARG A 285 2.63 2.59 10.81
C ARG A 285 1.34 1.77 10.75
N VAL A 286 1.45 0.56 10.20
CA VAL A 286 0.33 -0.37 10.05
C VAL A 286 -0.16 -0.84 11.42
N ILE A 287 -1.42 -0.57 11.75
CA ILE A 287 -2.09 -1.00 12.98
C ILE A 287 -3.45 -1.65 12.69
N LEU A 288 -3.93 -2.47 13.61
CA LEU A 288 -5.34 -2.87 13.66
C LEU A 288 -6.14 -1.82 14.45
N PRO A 289 -7.44 -1.65 14.18
CA PRO A 289 -8.25 -0.67 14.89
C PRO A 289 -8.33 -1.02 16.38
N GLN A 290 -8.08 -0.02 17.22
CA GLN A 290 -8.16 -0.14 18.69
C GLN A 290 -9.60 -0.15 19.18
N ALA A 291 -10.48 0.57 18.50
CA ALA A 291 -11.92 0.57 18.70
C ALA A 291 -12.67 0.65 17.36
N ASP A 292 -13.99 0.44 17.40
CA ASP A 292 -14.82 0.53 16.20
C ASP A 292 -15.20 1.97 15.83
N ALA A 293 -15.84 2.14 14.68
CA ALA A 293 -16.23 3.44 14.17
C ALA A 293 -17.27 4.15 15.05
N ALA A 294 -18.11 3.42 15.81
CA ALA A 294 -19.06 4.05 16.73
C ALA A 294 -18.33 4.74 17.89
N VAL A 295 -17.27 4.11 18.40
CA VAL A 295 -16.35 4.75 19.36
C VAL A 295 -15.63 5.94 18.71
N GLY A 296 -15.13 5.79 17.48
CA GLY A 296 -14.52 6.89 16.74
C GLY A 296 -15.43 8.11 16.56
N ALA A 297 -16.71 7.88 16.28
CA ALA A 297 -17.72 8.93 16.22
C ALA A 297 -17.95 9.58 17.60
N ALA A 298 -17.97 8.80 18.69
CA ALA A 298 -18.11 9.34 20.04
C ALA A 298 -16.90 10.22 20.42
N LEU A 299 -15.69 9.81 20.05
CA LEU A 299 -14.48 10.62 20.23
C LEU A 299 -14.53 11.95 19.46
N LEU A 300 -15.04 11.94 18.22
CA LEU A 300 -15.29 13.17 17.44
C LEU A 300 -16.37 14.07 18.09
N ALA A 301 -17.37 13.47 18.76
CA ALA A 301 -18.36 14.23 19.52
C ALA A 301 -17.73 14.87 20.78
N LEU A 302 -16.84 14.17 21.49
CA LEU A 302 -16.04 14.76 22.59
C LEU A 302 -15.14 15.91 22.10
N GLU A 303 -14.53 15.76 20.93
CA GLU A 303 -13.71 16.81 20.30
C GLU A 303 -14.51 18.08 20.03
N THR A 304 -15.78 17.95 19.63
CA THR A 304 -16.70 19.08 19.44
C THR A 304 -16.93 19.87 20.75
N LEU A 305 -16.80 19.20 21.90
CA LEU A 305 -16.89 19.83 23.22
C LEU A 305 -15.55 20.38 23.73
N GLY A 306 -14.48 20.31 22.92
CA GLY A 306 -13.14 20.78 23.27
C GLY A 306 -12.27 19.75 24.01
N HIS A 307 -12.72 18.51 24.15
CA HIS A 307 -11.88 17.43 24.69
C HIS A 307 -10.94 16.91 23.59
N PRO A 308 -9.61 16.92 23.77
CA PRO A 308 -8.70 16.45 22.74
C PRO A 308 -8.91 14.96 22.46
N LEU A 309 -8.75 14.56 21.20
CA LEU A 309 -8.71 13.15 20.84
C LEU A 309 -7.58 12.45 21.61
N PRO A 310 -7.76 11.18 22.03
CA PRO A 310 -6.75 10.44 22.74
C PRO A 310 -5.49 10.35 21.87
N SER A 311 -4.31 10.54 22.47
CA SER A 311 -3.08 10.27 21.72
C SER A 311 -3.11 8.81 21.25
N PRO A 312 -2.71 8.50 20.00
CA PRO A 312 -2.53 7.12 19.60
C PRO A 312 -1.67 6.46 20.68
N THR A 313 -2.17 5.39 21.30
CA THR A 313 -1.32 4.60 22.20
C THR A 313 -0.06 4.32 21.42
N GLU A 314 1.10 4.74 21.95
CA GLU A 314 2.39 4.36 21.42
C GLU A 314 2.48 2.85 21.57
N VAL A 315 1.92 2.14 20.59
CA VAL A 315 2.31 0.77 20.36
C VAL A 315 3.79 0.90 20.05
N ASP A 316 4.61 0.36 20.93
CA ASP A 316 6.06 0.33 20.83
C ASP A 316 6.42 -0.44 19.54
N VAL A 317 6.36 0.27 18.42
CA VAL A 317 6.70 -0.24 17.09
C VAL A 317 8.09 0.31 16.84
N PRO A 318 9.10 -0.57 16.65
CA PRO A 318 10.49 -0.18 16.60
C PRO A 318 10.69 1.08 15.76
N SER A 319 11.31 2.09 16.35
CA SER A 319 11.72 3.32 15.69
C SER A 319 12.51 2.95 14.44
N VAL A 320 11.92 3.24 13.27
CA VAL A 320 12.51 2.95 11.96
C VAL A 320 12.81 1.46 11.81
N VAL A 321 11.78 0.66 11.53
CA VAL A 321 12.01 -0.69 10.97
C VAL A 321 12.88 -0.50 9.74
N SER A 322 14.11 -1.02 9.80
CA SER A 322 15.09 -0.87 8.74
C SER A 322 14.49 -1.39 7.44
N TRP A 323 14.35 -0.46 6.50
CA TRP A 323 14.09 -0.71 5.10
C TRP A 323 15.30 -1.43 4.55
N SER A 324 15.20 -2.74 4.35
CA SER A 324 16.21 -3.51 3.66
C SER A 324 15.58 -4.68 2.93
N SER A 325 16.19 -5.07 1.81
CA SER A 325 15.96 -6.35 1.15
C SER A 325 16.23 -7.57 2.06
N GLU A 326 16.71 -7.33 3.29
CA GLU A 326 16.94 -8.33 4.33
C GLU A 326 15.67 -8.65 5.13
N GLN A 327 14.59 -7.88 4.98
CA GLN A 327 13.28 -8.29 5.49
C GLN A 327 12.86 -9.61 4.83
N ARG A 328 12.17 -10.47 5.58
CA ARG A 328 11.66 -11.72 5.04
C ARG A 328 10.37 -11.47 4.26
N ASN A 329 10.35 -11.85 3.00
CA ASN A 329 9.14 -11.83 2.20
C ASN A 329 8.11 -12.84 2.75
N VAL A 330 6.89 -12.37 3.03
CA VAL A 330 5.78 -13.19 3.55
C VAL A 330 5.49 -14.42 2.69
N LEU A 331 5.67 -14.34 1.37
CA LEU A 331 5.34 -15.43 0.44
C LEU A 331 6.43 -16.50 0.34
N THR A 332 7.68 -16.18 0.68
CA THR A 332 8.83 -17.06 0.44
C THR A 332 9.57 -17.45 1.73
N GLN A 333 8.88 -17.42 2.88
CA GLN A 333 9.50 -17.73 4.19
C GLN A 333 10.00 -19.17 4.31
N ASN A 334 9.39 -20.10 3.57
CA ASN A 334 9.67 -21.53 3.61
C ASN A 334 10.06 -22.05 2.21
N LEU A 335 10.81 -21.25 1.45
CA LEU A 335 11.11 -21.54 0.04
C LEU A 335 11.76 -22.92 -0.18
N ASP A 336 12.56 -23.38 0.79
CA ASP A 336 13.25 -24.67 0.82
C ASP A 336 12.32 -25.87 1.06
N LEU A 337 11.10 -25.64 1.53
CA LEU A 337 10.09 -26.68 1.77
C LEU A 337 9.10 -26.84 0.60
N LEU A 338 9.18 -25.96 -0.40
CA LEU A 338 8.28 -25.98 -1.54
C LEU A 338 8.69 -27.01 -2.59
N SER A 339 7.73 -27.48 -3.37
CA SER A 339 8.07 -28.18 -4.61
C SER A 339 8.78 -27.23 -5.57
N THR A 340 9.57 -27.79 -6.50
CA THR A 340 10.28 -26.98 -7.50
C THR A 340 9.34 -26.09 -8.29
N LEU A 341 8.13 -26.56 -8.64
CA LEU A 341 7.14 -25.79 -9.39
C LEU A 341 6.62 -24.60 -8.57
N GLU A 342 6.30 -24.81 -7.30
CA GLU A 342 5.87 -23.72 -6.40
C GLU A 342 6.99 -22.70 -6.21
N MET A 343 8.22 -23.15 -6.00
CA MET A 343 9.39 -22.28 -5.84
C MET A 343 9.60 -21.39 -7.07
N ILE A 344 9.67 -21.96 -8.29
CA ILE A 344 9.89 -21.18 -9.51
C ILE A 344 8.68 -20.27 -9.81
N GLY A 345 7.46 -20.72 -9.51
CA GLY A 345 6.25 -19.92 -9.71
C GLY A 345 6.19 -18.70 -8.79
N LEU A 346 6.58 -18.86 -7.53
CA LEU A 346 6.70 -17.73 -6.60
C LEU A 346 7.82 -16.76 -7.01
N MET A 347 8.97 -17.27 -7.46
CA MET A 347 10.05 -16.43 -7.99
C MET A 347 9.58 -15.61 -9.19
N HIS A 348 8.89 -16.25 -10.15
CA HIS A 348 8.34 -15.59 -11.33
C HIS A 348 7.31 -14.51 -10.97
N LEU A 349 6.42 -14.79 -10.01
CA LEU A 349 5.44 -13.80 -9.55
C LEU A 349 6.12 -12.58 -8.90
N GLU A 350 7.20 -12.81 -8.18
CA GLU A 350 8.00 -11.76 -7.56
C GLU A 350 8.76 -10.93 -8.62
N ASP A 351 9.23 -11.53 -9.72
CA ASP A 351 9.82 -10.77 -10.83
C ASP A 351 8.85 -9.74 -11.44
N TYR A 352 7.55 -10.04 -11.46
CA TYR A 352 6.55 -9.06 -11.91
C TYR A 352 6.49 -7.81 -11.02
N ARG A 353 6.82 -7.92 -9.72
CA ARG A 353 6.98 -6.76 -8.84
C ARG A 353 8.17 -5.90 -9.25
N ALA A 354 9.26 -6.50 -9.73
CA ALA A 354 10.40 -5.73 -10.23
C ALA A 354 10.00 -4.89 -11.45
N VAL A 355 9.28 -5.49 -12.41
CA VAL A 355 8.77 -4.80 -13.60
C VAL A 355 7.84 -3.64 -13.23
N THR A 356 6.87 -3.89 -12.35
CA THR A 356 5.87 -2.89 -11.98
C THR A 356 6.43 -1.77 -11.08
N ALA A 357 7.50 -2.03 -10.31
CA ALA A 357 8.17 -1.02 -9.48
C ALA A 357 8.90 0.07 -10.28
N VAL A 358 9.22 -0.18 -11.56
CA VAL A 358 9.83 0.82 -12.45
C VAL A 358 8.81 1.87 -12.88
N ARG A 359 7.54 1.49 -13.08
CA ARG A 359 6.51 2.39 -13.62
C ARG A 359 6.36 3.71 -12.86
N PRO A 360 6.32 3.76 -11.51
CA PRO A 360 6.29 5.02 -10.76
C PRO A 360 7.53 5.92 -10.96
N ASN A 361 8.65 5.34 -11.41
CA ASN A 361 9.92 6.03 -11.60
C ASN A 361 10.13 6.55 -13.03
N LEU A 362 9.23 6.24 -13.97
CA LEU A 362 9.35 6.71 -15.36
C LEU A 362 9.56 8.24 -15.49
N PRO A 363 8.90 9.11 -14.70
CA PRO A 363 9.19 10.54 -14.76
C PRO A 363 10.63 10.90 -14.33
N ALA A 364 11.16 10.24 -13.29
CA ALA A 364 12.53 10.47 -12.83
C ALA A 364 13.57 9.89 -13.80
N ILE A 365 13.28 8.75 -14.42
CA ILE A 365 14.08 8.15 -15.49
C ILE A 365 14.12 9.11 -16.68
N ALA A 366 12.97 9.60 -17.15
CA ALA A 366 12.90 10.54 -18.26
C ALA A 366 13.70 11.84 -17.99
N GLN A 367 13.55 12.42 -16.80
CA GLN A 367 14.34 13.61 -16.41
C GLN A 367 15.85 13.33 -16.41
N SER A 368 16.27 12.16 -15.92
CA SER A 368 17.67 11.75 -15.93
C SER A 368 18.19 11.57 -17.36
N VAL A 369 17.42 10.89 -18.22
CA VAL A 369 17.75 10.67 -19.63
C VAL A 369 17.90 12.01 -20.36
N ASP A 370 16.96 12.94 -20.20
CA ASP A 370 17.02 14.26 -20.85
C ASP A 370 18.25 15.05 -20.41
N ALA A 371 18.57 15.02 -19.11
CA ALA A 371 19.74 15.70 -18.55
C ALA A 371 21.07 15.09 -19.01
N ILE A 372 21.13 13.76 -19.12
CA ILE A 372 22.29 13.00 -19.65
C ILE A 372 22.46 13.29 -21.15
N ALA A 373 21.39 13.16 -21.94
CA ALA A 373 21.43 13.36 -23.38
C ALA A 373 21.87 14.79 -23.76
N SER A 374 21.41 15.80 -23.02
CA SER A 374 21.83 17.19 -23.22
C SER A 374 23.35 17.38 -23.04
N ARG A 375 23.93 16.68 -22.07
CA ARG A 375 25.37 16.68 -21.78
C ARG A 375 26.19 15.89 -22.81
N MET A 376 25.72 14.72 -23.21
CA MET A 376 26.37 13.92 -24.25
C MET A 376 26.45 14.64 -25.59
N ARG A 377 25.42 15.42 -25.96
CA ARG A 377 25.45 16.26 -27.18
C ARG A 377 26.53 17.34 -27.14
N GLN A 378 27.01 17.73 -25.96
CA GLN A 378 28.08 18.69 -25.77
C GLN A 378 29.46 18.02 -25.68
N GLY A 379 29.54 16.69 -25.89
CA GLY A 379 30.77 15.90 -25.83
C GLY A 379 31.04 15.24 -24.48
N GLY A 380 30.09 15.29 -23.55
CA GLY A 380 30.17 14.57 -22.27
C GLY A 380 29.96 13.06 -22.39
N ARG A 381 30.36 12.31 -21.36
CA ARG A 381 30.18 10.86 -21.27
C ARG A 381 29.09 10.48 -20.28
N LEU A 382 28.47 9.32 -20.50
CA LEU A 382 27.65 8.62 -19.52
C LEU A 382 28.53 7.57 -18.83
N ILE A 383 28.61 7.63 -17.50
CA ILE A 383 29.47 6.73 -16.71
C ILE A 383 28.62 6.02 -15.67
N TYR A 384 28.50 4.70 -15.80
CA TYR A 384 27.91 3.83 -14.79
C TYR A 384 28.92 3.52 -13.70
N VAL A 385 28.50 3.56 -12.44
CA VAL A 385 29.35 3.21 -11.31
C VAL A 385 28.62 2.25 -10.39
N GLY A 386 29.20 1.09 -10.11
CA GLY A 386 28.57 0.10 -9.25
C GLY A 386 29.53 -0.94 -8.68
N ALA A 387 29.00 -1.80 -7.82
CA ALA A 387 29.69 -2.96 -7.29
C ALA A 387 28.85 -4.22 -7.49
N GLY A 388 29.50 -5.39 -7.49
CA GLY A 388 28.81 -6.69 -7.59
C GLY A 388 27.85 -6.77 -8.79
N THR A 389 26.60 -7.16 -8.55
CA THR A 389 25.56 -7.23 -9.59
C THR A 389 25.28 -5.87 -10.22
N SER A 390 25.22 -4.79 -9.42
CA SER A 390 24.95 -3.44 -9.93
C SER A 390 26.06 -2.96 -10.89
N GLY A 391 27.34 -3.23 -10.56
CA GLY A 391 28.47 -2.93 -11.45
C GLY A 391 28.43 -3.75 -12.75
N ARG A 392 28.09 -5.04 -12.66
CA ARG A 392 27.93 -5.92 -13.84
C ARG A 392 26.81 -5.45 -14.76
N LEU A 393 25.68 -4.97 -14.20
CA LEU A 393 24.57 -4.42 -14.99
C LEU A 393 24.99 -3.16 -15.74
N GLY A 394 25.70 -2.23 -15.08
CA GLY A 394 26.23 -1.04 -15.74
C GLY A 394 27.25 -1.38 -16.85
N ALA A 395 28.10 -2.38 -16.62
CA ALA A 395 29.04 -2.85 -17.65
C ALA A 395 28.32 -3.51 -18.84
N LEU A 396 27.28 -4.31 -18.57
CA LEU A 396 26.47 -4.93 -19.61
C LEU A 396 25.77 -3.86 -20.47
N ASP A 397 25.12 -2.89 -19.83
CA ASP A 397 24.43 -1.81 -20.54
C ASP A 397 25.39 -0.96 -21.41
N ALA A 398 26.54 -0.57 -20.85
CA ALA A 398 27.58 0.13 -21.60
C ALA A 398 28.07 -0.67 -22.82
N SER A 399 28.22 -2.00 -22.68
CA SER A 399 28.69 -2.86 -23.77
C SER A 399 27.70 -3.01 -24.92
N GLU A 400 26.40 -2.87 -24.65
CA GLU A 400 25.34 -2.95 -25.65
C GLU A 400 25.12 -1.62 -26.39
N CYS A 401 25.65 -0.51 -25.88
CA CYS A 401 25.45 0.81 -26.50
C CYS A 401 26.08 0.95 -27.91
N PRO A 402 27.36 0.59 -28.16
CA PRO A 402 27.94 0.64 -29.50
C PRO A 402 27.20 -0.20 -30.55
N PRO A 403 26.90 -1.50 -30.33
CA PRO A 403 26.22 -2.30 -31.34
C PRO A 403 24.74 -1.93 -31.52
N THR A 404 24.07 -1.40 -30.49
CA THR A 404 22.64 -1.07 -30.55
C THR A 404 22.39 0.33 -31.12
N PHE A 405 23.20 1.31 -30.70
CA PHE A 405 22.96 2.73 -30.98
C PHE A 405 24.07 3.40 -31.80
N GLY A 406 25.15 2.69 -32.13
CA GLY A 406 26.27 3.25 -32.91
C GLY A 406 27.12 4.26 -32.14
N THR A 407 27.07 4.27 -30.80
CA THR A 407 27.89 5.13 -29.96
C THR A 407 29.36 4.73 -30.04
N SER A 408 30.27 5.70 -29.87
CA SER A 408 31.68 5.39 -29.69
C SER A 408 31.90 4.69 -28.33
N PRO A 409 32.81 3.70 -28.21
CA PRO A 409 33.03 2.95 -26.96
C PRO A 409 33.44 3.79 -25.75
N ASP A 410 33.90 5.02 -25.95
CA ASP A 410 34.29 5.98 -24.91
C ASP A 410 33.14 6.89 -24.45
N GLN A 411 31.99 6.88 -25.13
CA GLN A 411 30.84 7.71 -24.78
C GLN A 411 30.02 7.15 -23.60
N VAL A 412 29.97 5.82 -23.47
CA VAL A 412 29.28 5.13 -22.37
C VAL A 412 30.26 4.17 -21.71
N VAL A 413 30.62 4.47 -20.46
CA VAL A 413 31.69 3.78 -19.72
C VAL A 413 31.13 3.20 -18.44
N SER A 414 31.70 2.10 -17.96
CA SER A 414 31.36 1.51 -16.66
C SER A 414 32.57 1.41 -15.76
N LEU A 415 32.42 1.83 -14.51
CA LEU A 415 33.37 1.67 -13.42
C LEU A 415 32.81 0.69 -12.41
N MET A 416 33.59 -0.37 -12.15
CA MET A 416 33.21 -1.42 -11.21
C MET A 416 34.20 -1.46 -10.05
N ALA A 417 33.66 -1.52 -8.83
CA ALA A 417 34.47 -1.79 -7.64
C ALA A 417 35.30 -3.06 -7.82
N GLY A 418 36.63 -2.96 -7.67
CA GLY A 418 37.57 -4.05 -7.91
C GLY A 418 38.09 -4.18 -9.35
N GLY A 419 37.67 -3.28 -10.25
CA GLY A 419 38.12 -3.21 -11.64
C GLY A 419 37.59 -4.35 -12.53
N GLU A 420 38.18 -4.53 -13.71
CA GLU A 420 37.71 -5.49 -14.72
C GLU A 420 37.65 -6.93 -14.22
N GLN A 421 38.60 -7.35 -13.37
CA GLN A 421 38.60 -8.71 -12.79
C GLN A 421 37.36 -8.98 -11.92
N ALA A 422 36.77 -7.93 -11.33
CA ALA A 422 35.56 -8.05 -10.53
C ALA A 422 34.35 -8.49 -11.36
N PHE A 423 34.40 -8.36 -12.70
CA PHE A 423 33.35 -8.78 -13.62
C PHE A 423 33.20 -10.30 -13.70
N THR A 424 34.27 -11.07 -13.52
CA THR A 424 34.23 -12.55 -13.55
C THR A 424 34.32 -13.18 -12.16
N LEU A 425 35.07 -12.56 -11.24
CA LEU A 425 35.29 -13.07 -9.88
C LEU A 425 34.85 -12.02 -8.87
N ALA A 426 34.04 -12.42 -7.87
CA ALA A 426 33.69 -11.50 -6.79
C ALA A 426 34.94 -11.11 -5.99
N GLN A 427 35.13 -9.81 -5.75
CA GLN A 427 36.20 -9.29 -4.90
C GLN A 427 35.60 -8.83 -3.57
N GLU A 428 35.97 -9.48 -2.48
CA GLU A 428 35.52 -9.12 -1.14
C GLU A 428 36.07 -7.74 -0.72
N GLY A 429 35.24 -6.93 -0.07
CA GLY A 429 35.62 -5.62 0.47
C GLY A 429 35.77 -4.49 -0.56
N ALA A 430 35.79 -4.79 -1.87
CA ALA A 430 35.91 -3.76 -2.91
C ALA A 430 34.73 -2.76 -2.88
N GLU A 431 33.53 -3.22 -2.53
CA GLU A 431 32.34 -2.38 -2.45
C GLU A 431 32.35 -1.40 -1.25
N ASP A 432 33.15 -1.72 -0.23
CA ASP A 432 33.30 -0.93 1.00
C ASP A 432 34.38 0.17 0.89
N ASP A 433 35.16 0.19 -0.19
CA ASP A 433 36.21 1.17 -0.39
C ASP A 433 35.68 2.47 -1.05
N ARG A 434 35.30 3.41 -0.19
CA ARG A 434 34.91 4.78 -0.61
C ARG A 434 36.04 5.53 -1.33
N SER A 435 37.30 5.30 -0.95
CA SER A 435 38.44 6.02 -1.53
C SER A 435 38.74 5.55 -2.95
N ALA A 436 38.56 4.27 -3.24
CA ALA A 436 38.68 3.70 -4.57
C ALA A 436 37.68 4.33 -5.55
N GLY A 437 36.40 4.46 -5.16
CA GLY A 437 35.38 5.07 -6.02
C GLY A 437 35.69 6.53 -6.37
N ARG A 438 36.19 7.31 -5.39
CA ARG A 438 36.73 8.65 -5.64
C ARG A 438 37.91 8.61 -6.61
N GLY A 439 38.85 7.71 -6.37
CA GLY A 439 40.05 7.57 -7.18
C GLY A 439 39.74 7.25 -8.64
N ASP A 440 38.76 6.39 -8.91
CA ASP A 440 38.41 6.00 -10.27
C ASP A 440 37.72 7.14 -11.05
N ILE A 441 36.86 7.93 -10.40
CA ILE A 441 36.32 9.16 -10.99
C ILE A 441 37.43 10.17 -11.32
N ALA A 442 38.42 10.31 -10.43
CA ALA A 442 39.55 11.20 -10.67
C ALA A 442 40.45 10.71 -11.82
N LYS A 443 40.72 9.40 -11.92
CA LYS A 443 41.54 8.81 -13.00
C LYS A 443 40.88 8.95 -14.37
N LEU A 444 39.55 8.91 -14.43
CA LEU A 444 38.78 9.06 -15.68
C LEU A 444 38.66 10.52 -16.13
N ASP A 445 39.24 11.45 -15.37
CA ASP A 445 39.19 12.91 -15.57
C ASP A 445 37.76 13.41 -15.79
N VAL A 446 36.87 13.00 -14.87
CA VAL A 446 35.45 13.39 -14.93
C VAL A 446 35.31 14.90 -14.82
N GLY A 447 34.50 15.49 -15.70
CA GLY A 447 34.24 16.93 -15.77
C GLY A 447 32.75 17.30 -15.75
N PRO A 448 32.43 18.60 -15.87
CA PRO A 448 31.06 19.10 -15.71
C PRO A 448 30.09 18.68 -16.83
N LEU A 449 30.62 18.22 -17.97
CA LEU A 449 29.81 17.67 -19.06
C LEU A 449 29.52 16.17 -18.87
N ASP A 450 30.20 15.48 -17.95
CA ASP A 450 29.94 14.06 -17.72
C ASP A 450 28.69 13.86 -16.85
N SER A 451 28.11 12.66 -16.96
CA SER A 451 27.00 12.21 -16.13
C SER A 451 27.33 10.88 -15.48
N ILE A 452 27.19 10.81 -14.15
CA ILE A 452 27.47 9.62 -13.37
C ILE A 452 26.16 9.01 -12.87
N VAL A 453 25.92 7.76 -13.24
CA VAL A 453 24.81 6.96 -12.71
C VAL A 453 25.37 5.96 -11.71
N GLY A 454 25.20 6.26 -10.43
CA GLY A 454 25.57 5.38 -9.32
C GLY A 454 24.51 4.30 -9.09
N ILE A 455 24.86 3.05 -9.35
CA ILE A 455 23.96 1.89 -9.27
C ILE A 455 24.27 1.13 -7.98
N ALA A 456 23.31 1.13 -7.04
CA ALA A 456 23.46 0.43 -5.77
C ALA A 456 22.09 0.04 -5.20
N ALA A 457 21.72 -1.25 -5.32
CA ALA A 457 20.41 -1.72 -4.90
C ALA A 457 20.05 -1.35 -3.45
N SER A 458 21.03 -1.45 -2.53
CA SER A 458 20.87 -1.11 -1.11
C SER A 458 20.79 0.40 -0.84
N GLY A 459 21.29 1.23 -1.77
CA GLY A 459 21.45 2.66 -1.61
C GLY A 459 22.51 3.09 -0.60
N ARG A 460 23.41 2.18 -0.19
CA ARG A 460 24.41 2.41 0.89
C ARG A 460 25.86 2.07 0.52
N THR A 461 26.11 1.55 -0.68
CA THR A 461 27.43 1.06 -1.11
C THR A 461 28.52 2.15 -1.04
N PRO A 462 29.55 2.02 -0.16
CA PRO A 462 30.56 3.06 0.04
C PRO A 462 31.36 3.45 -1.21
N TYR A 463 31.74 2.50 -2.08
CA TYR A 463 32.42 2.77 -3.34
C TYR A 463 31.62 3.75 -4.23
N VAL A 464 30.33 3.46 -4.41
CA VAL A 464 29.41 4.32 -5.19
C VAL A 464 29.24 5.69 -4.54
N ALA A 465 29.17 5.74 -3.20
CA ALA A 465 29.10 7.01 -2.48
C ALA A 465 30.35 7.87 -2.70
N GLY A 466 31.53 7.27 -2.72
CA GLY A 466 32.80 7.95 -3.00
C GLY A 466 32.84 8.53 -4.40
N ALA A 467 32.39 7.76 -5.39
CA ALA A 467 32.32 8.18 -6.78
C ALA A 467 31.33 9.35 -7.00
N LEU A 468 30.09 9.24 -6.49
CA LEU A 468 29.11 10.32 -6.61
C LEU A 468 29.57 11.61 -5.92
N ALA A 469 30.21 11.50 -4.75
CA ALA A 469 30.75 12.66 -4.05
C ALA A 469 31.85 13.39 -4.85
N GLU A 470 32.77 12.64 -5.45
CA GLU A 470 33.84 13.21 -6.30
C GLU A 470 33.27 13.83 -7.59
N ALA A 471 32.31 13.15 -8.21
CA ALA A 471 31.64 13.62 -9.42
C ALA A 471 30.91 14.95 -9.19
N CYS A 472 30.17 15.04 -8.08
CA CYS A 472 29.48 16.26 -7.65
C CYS A 472 30.48 17.41 -7.44
N GLN A 473 31.62 17.15 -6.78
CA GLN A 473 32.68 18.16 -6.59
C GLN A 473 33.27 18.67 -7.92
N ARG A 474 33.29 17.83 -8.95
CA ARG A 474 33.76 18.15 -10.30
C ARG A 474 32.68 18.79 -11.19
N GLY A 475 31.47 18.96 -10.68
CA GLY A 475 30.34 19.57 -11.39
C GLY A 475 29.64 18.64 -12.39
N ALA A 476 29.92 17.33 -12.36
CA ALA A 476 29.21 16.35 -13.18
C ALA A 476 27.78 16.16 -12.69
N LEU A 477 26.88 15.74 -13.59
CA LEU A 477 25.53 15.32 -13.19
C LEU A 477 25.62 14.01 -12.38
N THR A 478 24.86 13.91 -11.30
CA THR A 478 24.80 12.71 -10.48
C THR A 478 23.39 12.13 -10.43
N VAL A 479 23.29 10.83 -10.71
CA VAL A 479 22.03 10.06 -10.65
C VAL A 479 22.24 8.86 -9.73
N ALA A 480 21.30 8.64 -8.80
CA ALA A 480 21.30 7.45 -7.96
C ALA A 480 20.21 6.46 -8.41
N LEU A 481 20.61 5.28 -8.88
CA LEU A 481 19.73 4.16 -9.20
C LEU A 481 19.75 3.13 -8.05
N ILE A 482 18.71 3.16 -7.23
CA ILE A 482 18.61 2.42 -5.96
C ILE A 482 17.28 1.66 -5.88
N CYS A 483 17.19 0.63 -5.04
CA CYS A 483 15.95 -0.16 -4.89
C CYS A 483 15.36 -0.07 -3.47
N ASN A 484 15.82 0.90 -2.68
CA ASN A 484 15.50 1.01 -1.26
C ASN A 484 15.43 2.48 -0.81
N LEU A 485 14.49 2.78 0.08
CA LEU A 485 14.34 4.10 0.70
C LEU A 485 13.95 3.97 2.18
N PRO A 486 14.44 4.86 3.06
CA PRO A 486 15.40 5.93 2.79
C PRO A 486 16.83 5.39 2.58
N ALA A 487 17.60 6.08 1.75
CA ALA A 487 18.97 5.69 1.38
C ALA A 487 19.91 6.90 1.39
N PRO A 488 21.12 6.79 1.96
CA PRO A 488 22.14 7.85 1.92
C PRO A 488 22.44 8.35 0.51
N LEU A 489 22.55 7.45 -0.49
CA LEU A 489 22.84 7.84 -1.86
C LEU A 489 21.75 8.71 -2.49
N ALA A 490 20.49 8.62 -2.04
CA ALA A 490 19.42 9.48 -2.53
C ALA A 490 19.62 10.95 -2.16
N GLN A 491 20.40 11.25 -1.11
CA GLN A 491 20.71 12.61 -0.68
C GLN A 491 21.96 13.19 -1.37
N MET A 492 22.67 12.35 -2.13
CA MET A 492 23.95 12.70 -2.77
C MET A 492 23.82 12.94 -4.28
N ALA A 493 22.64 12.70 -4.86
CA ALA A 493 22.42 12.74 -6.30
C ALA A 493 21.42 13.84 -6.70
N ASP A 494 21.63 14.44 -7.87
CA ASP A 494 20.73 15.42 -8.48
C ASP A 494 19.39 14.78 -8.88
N HIS A 495 19.44 13.53 -9.39
CA HIS A 495 18.27 12.73 -9.70
C HIS A 495 18.30 11.40 -8.94
N VAL A 496 17.13 10.95 -8.49
CA VAL A 496 16.96 9.67 -7.81
C VAL A 496 15.94 8.81 -8.55
N ILE A 497 16.37 7.62 -8.96
CA ILE A 497 15.54 6.57 -9.53
C ILE A 497 15.47 5.46 -8.49
N ALA A 498 14.29 5.28 -7.89
CA ALA A 498 14.08 4.38 -6.77
C ALA A 498 12.94 3.36 -7.02
N PRO A 499 13.11 2.37 -7.91
CA PRO A 499 12.17 1.26 -8.02
C PRO A 499 12.14 0.42 -6.74
N LEU A 500 11.15 0.66 -5.89
CA LEU A 500 10.96 -0.06 -4.63
C LEU A 500 10.33 -1.43 -4.88
N VAL A 501 11.18 -2.46 -4.96
CA VAL A 501 10.77 -3.85 -5.27
C VAL A 501 10.33 -4.67 -4.04
N GLY A 502 10.49 -4.10 -2.84
CA GLY A 502 10.20 -4.76 -1.57
C GLY A 502 11.21 -5.87 -1.20
N PRO A 503 10.89 -6.68 -0.18
CA PRO A 503 11.74 -7.80 0.27
C PRO A 503 12.08 -8.78 -0.85
N GLU A 504 13.33 -9.23 -0.96
CA GLU A 504 13.74 -10.20 -1.98
C GLU A 504 13.10 -11.59 -1.77
N VAL A 505 13.06 -12.40 -2.83
CA VAL A 505 12.61 -13.81 -2.74
C VAL A 505 13.49 -14.58 -1.76
N LEU A 506 14.81 -14.37 -1.88
CA LEU A 506 15.81 -14.85 -0.94
C LEU A 506 16.23 -13.70 -0.04
N ALA A 507 15.88 -13.77 1.24
CA ALA A 507 16.19 -12.73 2.21
C ALA A 507 17.70 -12.44 2.25
N GLY A 508 18.06 -11.15 2.25
CA GLY A 508 19.46 -10.71 2.24
C GLY A 508 20.11 -10.69 0.85
N SER A 509 19.42 -11.17 -0.19
CA SER A 509 19.83 -10.89 -1.57
C SER A 509 19.58 -9.42 -1.92
N THR A 510 20.26 -8.94 -2.95
CA THR A 510 19.98 -7.70 -3.69
C THR A 510 20.12 -7.92 -5.20
N ARG A 511 20.14 -9.19 -5.62
CA ARG A 511 20.56 -9.63 -6.95
C ARG A 511 19.42 -10.09 -7.84
N LEU A 512 18.23 -10.32 -7.27
CA LEU A 512 17.09 -10.90 -7.97
C LEU A 512 16.18 -9.76 -8.45
N LYS A 513 15.10 -9.47 -7.73
CA LYS A 513 14.16 -8.41 -8.13
C LYS A 513 14.83 -7.05 -8.26
N ALA A 514 15.70 -6.71 -7.31
CA ALA A 514 16.39 -5.43 -7.35
C ALA A 514 17.29 -5.32 -8.59
N GLY A 515 18.01 -6.39 -8.94
CA GLY A 515 18.80 -6.45 -10.17
C GLY A 515 17.94 -6.33 -11.42
N THR A 516 16.80 -7.03 -11.49
CA THR A 516 15.84 -6.92 -12.60
C THR A 516 15.32 -5.50 -12.75
N ALA A 517 14.92 -4.85 -11.66
CA ALA A 517 14.42 -3.47 -11.72
C ALA A 517 15.51 -2.47 -12.13
N GLN A 518 16.76 -2.67 -11.69
CA GLN A 518 17.89 -1.86 -12.16
C GLN A 518 18.13 -2.06 -13.65
N LYS A 519 18.13 -3.30 -14.14
CA LYS A 519 18.27 -3.62 -15.56
C LYS A 519 17.19 -2.97 -16.43
N LEU A 520 15.96 -2.86 -15.93
CA LEU A 520 14.86 -2.24 -16.66
C LEU A 520 14.91 -0.70 -16.66
N ALA A 521 15.64 -0.10 -15.72
CA ALA A 521 15.77 1.34 -15.59
C ALA A 521 16.98 1.91 -16.34
N LEU A 522 18.05 1.12 -16.46
CA LEU A 522 19.11 1.28 -17.45
C LEU A 522 18.51 1.02 -18.83
#